data_AF-A0A9W9AN68-F1
#
_entry.id   AF-A0A9W9AN68-F1
#
_cell.length_a   1.000
_cell.length_b   1.000
_cell.length_c   1.000
_cell.angle_alpha   90.00
_cell.angle_beta   90.00
_cell.angle_gamma   90.00
#
_symmetry.space_group_name_H-M   'P 1'
#
loop_
_entity.id
_entity.type
_entity.pdbx_description
1 polymer ?
#
loop_
_entity_poly.entity_id
_entity_poly.type
_entity_poly.pdbx_seq_one_letter_code
_entity_poly.pdbx_strand_id
1 'polypeptide(L)'
;MTKGVSHFIGFLGQKPPGTNSSKFKDRCFPRIDATWDYRCPEGRLLPLQGVIPNRLMQHPDMWDSDREPCLLVVKNGHATGTTMGRANGPLSVVRTYTLDISTHHTSMEWGILNYDSKSEVFSRGGDSGSVIADIRGRIGGMLTGGAGSTESSDLTYATPFWWLLGRIKATNRFSQVHLGIDA
;
A
#
# COMPACT_ATOMS: atom_id res chain seq x y z
N MET A 1 35.78 7.39 2.97
CA MET A 1 34.67 7.05 2.05
C MET A 1 33.97 5.82 2.58
N THR A 2 32.92 6.01 3.37
CA THR A 2 32.19 4.92 4.04
C THR A 2 31.08 4.46 3.10
N LYS A 3 31.17 3.22 2.62
CA LYS A 3 30.12 2.58 1.82
C LYS A 3 28.89 2.38 2.72
N GLY A 4 27.84 3.17 2.50
CA GLY A 4 26.56 3.00 3.17
C GLY A 4 25.93 1.68 2.73
N VAL A 5 25.71 0.78 3.69
CA VAL A 5 24.99 -0.47 3.45
C VAL A 5 23.51 -0.12 3.27
N SER A 6 23.06 -0.02 2.02
CA SER A 6 21.64 0.10 1.71
C SER A 6 20.96 -1.22 2.09
N HIS A 7 20.36 -1.27 3.28
CA HIS A 7 19.46 -2.35 3.66
C HIS A 7 18.19 -2.19 2.83
N PHE A 8 18.10 -2.93 1.73
CA PHE A 8 16.88 -3.02 0.94
C PHE A 8 15.80 -3.71 1.77
N ILE A 9 14.79 -2.96 2.20
CA ILE A 9 13.53 -3.54 2.66
C ILE A 9 12.76 -3.91 1.39
N GLY A 10 12.91 -5.14 0.93
CA GLY A 10 12.02 -5.74 -0.07
C GLY A 10 10.94 -6.53 0.63
N PHE A 11 9.77 -6.67 0.01
CA PHE A 11 8.82 -7.70 0.46
C PHE A 11 9.48 -9.07 0.30
N LEU A 12 9.91 -9.68 1.42
CA LEU A 12 10.46 -11.03 1.42
C LEU A 12 9.40 -11.98 0.88
N GLY A 13 9.64 -12.47 -0.34
CA GLY A 13 8.81 -13.47 -0.98
C GLY A 13 8.98 -14.81 -0.27
N GLN A 14 8.17 -15.08 0.75
CA GLN A 14 7.54 -16.38 0.75
C GLN A 14 6.50 -16.35 -0.38
N LYS A 15 6.63 -17.31 -1.29
CA LYS A 15 5.66 -17.59 -2.35
C LYS A 15 4.27 -17.41 -1.76
N PRO A 16 3.45 -16.46 -2.24
CA PRO A 16 2.10 -16.38 -1.77
C PRO A 16 1.45 -17.74 -2.09
N PRO A 17 0.83 -18.42 -1.11
CA PRO A 17 0.27 -19.74 -1.35
C PRO A 17 -0.73 -19.62 -2.52
N GLY A 18 -0.47 -20.33 -3.62
CA GLY A 18 -1.35 -20.34 -4.81
C GLY A 18 -1.00 -19.37 -5.96
N THR A 19 -0.03 -18.47 -5.82
CA THR A 19 0.29 -17.50 -6.88
C THR A 19 1.49 -17.95 -7.72
N ASN A 20 1.19 -18.44 -8.93
CA ASN A 20 2.18 -18.68 -9.98
C ASN A 20 2.84 -17.33 -10.34
N SER A 21 4.17 -17.27 -10.51
CA SER A 21 4.88 -16.04 -10.89
C SER A 21 4.37 -15.41 -12.18
N SER A 22 3.74 -16.20 -13.07
CA SER A 22 3.00 -15.67 -14.22
C SER A 22 1.83 -14.80 -13.79
N LYS A 23 0.97 -15.29 -12.88
CA LYS A 23 -0.23 -14.58 -12.43
C LYS A 23 0.08 -13.22 -11.81
N PHE A 24 1.18 -13.10 -11.06
CA PHE A 24 1.59 -11.80 -10.49
C PHE A 24 1.98 -10.81 -11.59
N LYS A 25 2.77 -11.24 -12.58
CA LYS A 25 3.15 -10.39 -13.72
C LYS A 25 1.90 -9.98 -14.52
N ASP A 26 0.99 -10.91 -14.76
CA ASP A 26 -0.26 -10.64 -15.46
C ASP A 26 -1.11 -9.59 -14.70
N ARG A 27 -1.07 -9.61 -13.35
CA ARG A 27 -1.73 -8.61 -12.51
C ARG A 27 -1.03 -7.25 -12.45
N CYS A 28 0.28 -7.18 -12.65
CA CYS A 28 0.99 -5.91 -12.80
C CYS A 28 0.63 -5.19 -14.11
N PHE A 29 0.18 -5.96 -15.11
CA PHE A 29 -0.14 -5.46 -16.44
C PHE A 29 -1.53 -5.92 -16.86
N PRO A 30 -2.61 -5.43 -16.20
CA PRO A 30 -3.98 -5.83 -16.51
C PRO A 30 -4.40 -5.50 -17.95
N ARG A 31 -3.62 -4.66 -18.64
CA ARG A 31 -3.88 -4.18 -19.99
C ARG A 31 -2.64 -4.30 -20.86
N ILE A 32 -2.80 -4.98 -22.01
CA ILE A 32 -1.77 -5.14 -23.04
C ILE A 32 -1.59 -3.85 -23.85
N ASP A 33 -2.66 -3.05 -23.99
CA ASP A 33 -2.69 -1.81 -24.77
C ASP A 33 -2.25 -0.57 -23.97
N ALA A 34 -1.98 -0.72 -22.67
CA ALA A 34 -1.48 0.36 -21.84
C ALA A 34 0.04 0.50 -22.02
N THR A 35 0.51 1.73 -22.22
CA THR A 35 1.93 2.07 -22.26
C THR A 35 2.46 2.14 -20.82
N TRP A 36 3.04 1.06 -20.34
CA TRP A 36 3.61 1.00 -18.99
C TRP A 36 5.09 1.39 -19.02
N ASP A 37 5.46 2.47 -18.33
CA ASP A 37 6.87 2.82 -18.07
C ASP A 37 7.52 1.93 -16.98
N TYR A 38 6.72 1.05 -16.36
CA TYR A 38 7.14 0.18 -15.28
C TYR A 38 7.49 -1.22 -15.78
N ARG A 39 8.60 -1.78 -15.28
CA ARG A 39 9.01 -3.18 -15.49
C ARG A 39 8.88 -3.97 -14.20
N CYS A 40 8.09 -5.04 -14.22
CA CYS A 40 7.96 -5.95 -13.08
C CYS A 40 9.31 -6.65 -12.77
N PRO A 41 9.84 -6.58 -11.53
CA PRO A 41 11.13 -7.18 -11.18
C PRO A 41 11.18 -8.68 -11.47
N GLU A 42 12.24 -9.13 -12.14
CA GLU A 42 12.45 -10.56 -12.42
C GLU A 42 12.81 -11.36 -11.16
N GLY A 43 13.45 -10.72 -10.18
CA GLY A 43 13.94 -11.30 -8.93
C GLY A 43 12.89 -11.52 -7.84
N ARG A 44 11.59 -11.33 -8.13
CA ARG A 44 10.44 -11.53 -7.21
C ARG A 44 10.44 -10.71 -5.91
N LEU A 45 11.46 -9.90 -5.65
CA LEU A 45 11.50 -8.92 -4.56
C LEU A 45 11.17 -7.54 -5.14
N LEU A 46 10.12 -6.92 -4.61
CA LEU A 46 9.79 -5.54 -4.93
C LEU A 46 10.58 -4.62 -3.98
N PRO A 47 11.58 -3.87 -4.46
CA PRO A 47 12.32 -2.94 -3.62
C PRO A 47 11.39 -1.80 -3.20
N LEU A 48 11.31 -1.52 -1.90
CA LEU A 48 10.56 -0.37 -1.41
C LEU A 48 11.42 0.89 -1.49
N GLN A 49 11.01 1.84 -2.33
CA GLN A 49 11.73 3.08 -2.59
C GLN A 49 10.77 4.24 -2.79
N GLY A 50 10.99 5.31 -2.03
CA GLY A 50 10.15 6.51 -2.08
C GLY A 50 8.75 6.29 -1.51
N VAL A 51 7.92 7.32 -1.69
CA VAL A 51 6.56 7.40 -1.17
C VAL A 51 5.63 7.77 -2.31
N ILE A 52 4.39 7.28 -2.28
CA ILE A 52 3.37 7.74 -3.21
C ILE A 52 2.93 9.15 -2.76
N PRO A 53 3.13 10.19 -3.59
CA PRO A 53 2.75 11.53 -3.23
C PRO A 53 1.22 11.66 -3.20
N ASN A 54 0.70 12.58 -2.37
CA ASN A 54 -0.73 12.85 -2.24
C ASN A 54 -1.43 13.05 -3.60
N ARG A 55 -0.77 13.77 -4.53
CA ARG A 55 -1.30 14.00 -5.88
C ARG A 55 -1.63 12.71 -6.62
N LEU A 56 -0.78 11.69 -6.53
CA LEU A 56 -1.00 10.41 -7.20
C LEU A 56 -1.98 9.50 -6.46
N MET A 57 -2.15 9.67 -5.15
CA MET A 57 -3.25 9.01 -4.44
C MET A 57 -4.60 9.55 -4.90
N GLN A 58 -4.73 10.88 -5.04
CA GLN A 58 -5.96 11.55 -5.48
C GLN A 58 -6.24 11.36 -6.96
N HIS A 59 -5.18 11.37 -7.78
CA HIS A 59 -5.25 11.25 -9.23
C HIS A 59 -4.29 10.14 -9.71
N PRO A 60 -4.70 8.87 -9.61
CA PRO A 60 -3.89 7.75 -10.06
C PRO A 60 -3.53 7.86 -11.54
N ASP A 61 -2.31 7.44 -11.87
CA ASP A 61 -1.74 7.41 -13.22
C ASP A 61 -1.66 5.98 -13.78
N MET A 62 -2.41 5.05 -13.18
CA MET A 62 -2.56 3.67 -13.61
C MET A 62 -4.05 3.35 -13.74
N TRP A 63 -4.36 2.23 -14.39
CA TRP A 63 -5.72 1.80 -14.67
C TRP A 63 -5.89 0.33 -14.34
N ASP A 64 -7.10 -0.04 -13.92
CA ASP A 64 -7.46 -1.45 -13.80
C ASP A 64 -7.90 -2.05 -15.16
N SER A 65 -8.40 -3.29 -15.11
CA SER A 65 -8.91 -3.99 -16.29
C SER A 65 -10.12 -3.30 -16.93
N ASP A 66 -10.87 -2.52 -16.16
CA ASP A 66 -12.10 -1.85 -16.59
C ASP A 66 -11.83 -0.42 -17.11
N ARG A 67 -10.55 -0.03 -17.18
CA ARG A 67 -10.07 1.32 -17.58
C ARG A 67 -10.42 2.42 -16.57
N GLU A 68 -10.66 2.05 -15.32
CA GLU A 68 -10.85 3.02 -14.25
C GLU A 68 -9.50 3.42 -13.62
N PRO A 69 -9.23 4.72 -13.42
CA PRO A 69 -8.00 5.17 -12.77
C PRO A 69 -7.86 4.62 -11.35
N CYS A 70 -6.78 3.89 -11.09
CA CYS A 70 -6.48 3.34 -9.76
C CYS A 70 -4.97 3.18 -9.55
N LEU A 71 -4.55 3.03 -8.30
CA LEU A 71 -3.22 2.56 -7.96
C LEU A 71 -3.27 1.04 -7.75
N LEU A 72 -2.46 0.28 -8.49
CA LEU A 72 -2.22 -1.13 -8.22
C LEU A 72 -1.25 -1.25 -7.05
N VAL A 73 -1.69 -1.90 -5.98
CA VAL A 73 -0.95 -1.97 -4.71
C VAL A 73 -0.70 -3.40 -4.27
N VAL A 74 0.36 -3.57 -3.49
CA VAL A 74 0.81 -4.84 -2.94
C VAL A 74 1.17 -4.66 -1.47
N LYS A 75 0.94 -5.72 -0.69
CA LYS A 75 1.49 -5.86 0.66
C LYS A 75 1.98 -7.27 0.89
N ASN A 76 2.73 -7.47 1.96
CA ASN A 76 2.96 -8.77 2.57
C ASN A 76 2.52 -8.70 4.03
N GLY A 77 1.40 -9.34 4.35
CA GLY A 77 0.82 -9.37 5.69
C GLY A 77 1.00 -10.72 6.37
N HIS A 78 0.94 -10.72 7.70
CA HIS A 78 1.14 -11.93 8.48
C HIS A 78 0.05 -12.99 8.23
N ALA A 79 -1.22 -12.58 8.09
CA ALA A 79 -2.35 -13.51 7.97
C ALA A 79 -2.58 -13.98 6.52
N THR A 80 -2.34 -13.11 5.54
CA THR A 80 -2.65 -13.39 4.12
C THR A 80 -1.42 -13.51 3.23
N GLY A 81 -0.22 -13.25 3.76
CA GLY A 81 1.00 -13.20 2.96
C GLY A 81 0.96 -12.07 1.94
N THR A 82 1.51 -12.33 0.74
CA THR A 82 1.60 -11.34 -0.32
C THR A 82 0.31 -11.27 -1.15
N THR A 83 -0.35 -10.12 -1.13
CA THR A 83 -1.62 -9.89 -1.83
C THR A 83 -1.58 -8.59 -2.64
N MET A 84 -2.41 -8.53 -3.68
CA MET A 84 -2.56 -7.35 -4.55
C MET A 84 -3.96 -6.77 -4.43
N GLY A 85 -4.06 -5.45 -4.59
CA GLY A 85 -5.31 -4.71 -4.49
C GLY A 85 -5.32 -3.50 -5.41
N ARG A 86 -6.43 -2.76 -5.38
CA ARG A 86 -6.62 -1.51 -6.10
C ARG A 86 -6.98 -0.42 -5.12
N ALA A 87 -6.37 0.74 -5.27
CA ALA A 87 -6.73 1.91 -4.47
C ALA A 87 -7.20 3.02 -5.39
N ASN A 88 -8.44 3.45 -5.19
CA ASN A 88 -9.10 4.41 -6.06
C ASN A 88 -9.06 5.76 -5.32
N GLY A 89 -8.52 6.79 -5.98
CA GLY A 89 -8.61 8.23 -5.71
C GLY A 89 -8.85 8.74 -4.27
N PRO A 90 -10.10 8.68 -3.76
CA PRO A 90 -10.43 9.41 -2.54
C PRO A 90 -9.79 8.83 -1.27
N LEU A 91 -9.05 9.69 -0.57
CA LEU A 91 -8.76 9.52 0.86
C LEU A 91 -10.05 9.79 1.65
N SER A 92 -10.46 8.84 2.48
CA SER A 92 -11.53 9.08 3.45
C SER A 92 -10.95 9.83 4.64
N VAL A 93 -11.37 11.07 4.81
CA VAL A 93 -11.18 11.79 6.07
C VAL A 93 -12.41 11.48 6.91
N VAL A 94 -12.21 11.00 8.14
CA VAL A 94 -13.17 10.85 9.26
C VAL A 94 -13.24 9.41 9.79
N ARG A 95 -12.63 9.21 10.96
CA ARG A 95 -13.13 8.29 12.00
C ARG A 95 -13.10 9.00 13.34
N THR A 96 -14.26 9.44 13.81
CA THR A 96 -14.43 9.90 15.19
C THR A 96 -14.43 8.67 16.10
N TYR A 97 -13.33 8.44 16.83
CA TYR A 97 -13.34 7.48 17.94
C TYR A 97 -13.91 8.19 19.16
N THR A 98 -15.22 8.10 19.41
CA THR A 98 -15.80 8.59 20.66
C THR A 98 -15.66 7.55 21.76
N LEU A 99 -14.70 7.77 22.68
CA LEU A 99 -14.92 7.44 24.09
C LEU A 99 -15.34 8.68 24.90
N ASP A 100 -15.09 9.88 24.36
CA ASP A 100 -15.43 11.19 24.93
C ASP A 100 -15.85 12.12 23.78
N ILE A 101 -17.00 12.78 23.93
CA ILE A 101 -17.58 13.78 23.02
C ILE A 101 -16.65 14.99 22.82
N SER A 102 -15.63 15.18 23.66
CA SER A 102 -14.70 16.31 23.60
C SER A 102 -13.53 16.16 22.62
N THR A 103 -13.23 14.95 22.12
CA THR A 103 -12.04 14.70 21.28
C THR A 103 -12.38 14.32 19.84
N HIS A 104 -12.31 15.31 18.94
CA HIS A 104 -12.46 15.08 17.50
C HIS A 104 -11.15 14.52 16.93
N HIS A 105 -11.05 13.19 16.81
CA HIS A 105 -9.95 12.57 16.11
C HIS A 105 -10.22 12.55 14.60
N THR A 106 -9.43 13.32 13.84
CA THR A 106 -9.43 13.24 12.37
C THR A 106 -8.41 12.19 11.93
N SER A 107 -8.88 11.01 11.53
CA SER A 107 -8.05 10.03 10.83
C SER A 107 -8.17 10.27 9.32
N MET A 108 -7.04 10.20 8.63
CA MET A 108 -6.98 10.15 7.17
C MET A 108 -6.71 8.71 6.76
N GLU A 109 -7.64 8.12 6.04
CA GLU A 109 -7.60 6.73 5.62
C GLU A 109 -7.57 6.64 4.09
N TRP A 110 -6.71 5.76 3.59
CA TRP A 110 -6.65 5.34 2.21
C TRP A 110 -7.38 4.02 2.09
N GLY A 111 -8.39 3.99 1.20
CA GLY A 111 -9.19 2.80 0.94
C GLY A 111 -8.54 1.92 -0.12
N ILE A 112 -8.36 0.64 0.19
CA ILE A 112 -7.85 -0.38 -0.74
C ILE A 112 -8.90 -1.47 -0.90
N LEU A 113 -9.29 -1.71 -2.14
CA LEU A 113 -10.17 -2.80 -2.55
C LEU A 113 -9.36 -4.02 -2.97
N ASN A 114 -10.03 -5.17 -2.99
CA ASN A 114 -9.51 -6.39 -3.61
C ASN A 114 -9.15 -6.16 -5.08
N TYR A 115 -8.17 -6.92 -5.58
CA TYR A 115 -7.67 -6.77 -6.95
C TYR A 115 -8.79 -6.91 -7.99
N ASP A 116 -9.65 -7.92 -7.84
CA ASP A 116 -10.88 -8.10 -8.60
C ASP A 116 -11.85 -8.96 -7.78
N SER A 117 -13.07 -9.22 -8.30
CA SER A 117 -14.09 -10.04 -7.63
C SER A 117 -13.77 -11.53 -7.58
N LYS A 118 -12.74 -11.99 -8.28
CA LYS A 118 -12.34 -13.41 -8.40
C LYS A 118 -11.06 -13.71 -7.64
N SER A 119 -10.39 -12.68 -7.12
CA SER A 119 -9.11 -12.75 -6.44
C SER A 119 -9.30 -13.00 -4.95
N GLU A 120 -8.24 -13.50 -4.33
CA GLU A 120 -8.14 -13.57 -2.87
C GLU A 120 -8.26 -12.18 -2.27
N VAL A 121 -8.74 -12.13 -1.02
CA VAL A 121 -8.87 -10.86 -0.31
C VAL A 121 -7.54 -10.17 -0.11
N PHE A 122 -7.57 -8.85 -0.17
CA PHE A 122 -6.39 -8.03 0.04
C PHE A 122 -5.87 -8.20 1.46
N SER A 123 -6.74 -8.21 2.48
CA SER A 123 -6.33 -8.35 3.88
C SER A 123 -7.31 -9.11 4.76
N ARG A 124 -6.81 -9.57 5.91
CA ARG A 124 -7.58 -10.15 7.03
C ARG A 124 -7.09 -9.60 8.38
N GLY A 125 -7.86 -9.87 9.43
CA GLY A 125 -7.41 -9.66 10.80
C GLY A 125 -6.04 -10.31 11.03
N GLY A 126 -5.09 -9.54 11.57
CA GLY A 126 -3.69 -9.94 11.72
C GLY A 126 -2.74 -9.33 10.67
N ASP A 127 -3.24 -8.70 9.60
CA ASP A 127 -2.40 -7.97 8.65
C ASP A 127 -2.10 -6.51 9.07
N SER A 128 -2.70 -6.01 10.16
CA SER A 128 -2.47 -4.66 10.67
C SER A 128 -0.97 -4.39 10.90
N GLY A 129 -0.52 -3.19 10.57
CA GLY A 129 0.90 -2.80 10.60
C GLY A 129 1.68 -3.15 9.33
N SER A 130 1.11 -3.92 8.41
CA SER A 130 1.77 -4.22 7.13
C SER A 130 1.93 -2.96 6.29
N VAL A 131 3.10 -2.82 5.67
CA VAL A 131 3.33 -1.79 4.65
C VAL A 131 2.56 -2.14 3.38
N ILE A 132 2.00 -1.12 2.74
CA ILE A 132 1.38 -1.20 1.42
C ILE A 132 2.20 -0.32 0.49
N ALA A 133 2.62 -0.88 -0.64
CA ALA A 133 3.32 -0.17 -1.70
C ALA A 133 2.57 -0.28 -3.02
N ASP A 134 2.79 0.63 -3.96
CA ASP A 134 2.37 0.39 -5.33
C ASP A 134 3.26 -0.65 -6.01
N ILE A 135 2.85 -1.13 -7.18
CA ILE A 135 3.68 -2.05 -7.98
C ILE A 135 5.05 -1.46 -8.34
N ARG A 136 5.23 -0.13 -8.31
CA ARG A 136 6.52 0.54 -8.56
C ARG A 136 7.44 0.57 -7.33
N GLY A 137 6.99 0.04 -6.19
CA GLY A 137 7.76 -0.02 -4.95
C GLY A 137 7.65 1.23 -4.08
N ARG A 138 6.81 2.20 -4.45
CA ARG A 138 6.61 3.40 -3.63
C ARG A 138 5.68 3.10 -2.48
N ILE A 139 6.05 3.50 -1.26
CA ILE A 139 5.23 3.25 -0.08
C ILE A 139 3.98 4.13 -0.14
N GLY A 140 2.81 3.51 -0.10
CA GLY A 140 1.53 4.20 -0.10
C GLY A 140 0.97 4.37 1.31
N GLY A 141 1.04 3.35 2.15
CA GLY A 141 0.44 3.43 3.48
C GLY A 141 0.79 2.29 4.41
N MET A 142 0.36 2.42 5.65
CA MET A 142 0.42 1.36 6.66
C MET A 142 -1.00 0.87 6.95
N LEU A 143 -1.22 -0.43 6.81
CA LEU A 143 -2.53 -1.05 7.03
C LEU A 143 -2.96 -0.88 8.49
N THR A 144 -4.14 -0.29 8.72
CA THR A 144 -4.69 -0.08 10.07
C THR A 144 -5.81 -1.04 10.40
N GLY A 145 -6.66 -1.35 9.42
CA GLY A 145 -7.77 -2.28 9.60
C GLY A 145 -8.52 -2.55 8.31
N GLY A 146 -9.71 -3.14 8.42
CA GLY A 146 -10.58 -3.44 7.29
C GLY A 146 -12.05 -3.38 7.68
N ALA A 147 -12.92 -3.38 6.68
CA ALA A 147 -14.35 -3.58 6.79
C ALA A 147 -14.80 -4.60 5.73
N GLY A 148 -15.83 -5.38 6.05
CA GLY A 148 -16.28 -6.52 5.25
C GLY A 148 -16.70 -7.68 6.14
N SER A 149 -17.03 -8.82 5.55
CA SER A 149 -17.45 -10.01 6.30
C SER A 149 -16.37 -10.48 7.30
N THR A 150 -16.77 -11.21 8.34
CA THR A 150 -15.90 -11.60 9.47
C THR A 150 -14.65 -12.38 9.06
N GLU A 151 -14.66 -13.03 7.89
CA GLU A 151 -13.53 -13.84 7.38
C GLU A 151 -12.73 -13.14 6.26
N SER A 152 -13.19 -11.99 5.76
CA SER A 152 -12.67 -11.38 4.53
C SER A 152 -12.98 -9.87 4.46
N SER A 153 -11.96 -9.01 4.40
CA SER A 153 -12.19 -7.57 4.19
C SER A 153 -12.37 -7.25 2.71
N ASP A 154 -13.51 -6.66 2.36
CA ASP A 154 -13.78 -6.14 1.02
C ASP A 154 -13.14 -4.76 0.82
N LEU A 155 -12.94 -4.04 1.93
CA LEU A 155 -12.28 -2.75 1.99
C LEU A 155 -11.24 -2.76 3.11
N THR A 156 -10.00 -2.46 2.75
CA THR A 156 -8.88 -2.29 3.68
C THR A 156 -8.58 -0.81 3.87
N TYR A 157 -8.32 -0.41 5.10
CA TYR A 157 -7.95 0.96 5.46
C TYR A 157 -6.46 1.03 5.79
N ALA A 158 -5.81 2.06 5.28
CA ALA A 158 -4.43 2.34 5.59
C ALA A 158 -4.22 3.82 5.90
N THR A 159 -3.30 4.14 6.81
CA THR A 159 -2.85 5.53 6.99
C THR A 159 -1.89 5.89 5.84
N PRO A 160 -2.15 6.96 5.07
CA PRO A 160 -1.24 7.40 4.02
C PRO A 160 0.16 7.70 4.55
N PHE A 161 1.17 7.11 3.92
CA PHE A 161 2.53 7.19 4.43
C PHE A 161 3.15 8.57 4.24
N TRP A 162 2.81 9.32 3.17
CA TRP A 162 3.28 10.70 2.99
C TRP A 162 2.89 11.60 4.17
N TRP A 163 1.66 11.42 4.68
CA TRP A 163 1.16 12.18 5.81
C TRP A 163 1.79 11.72 7.11
N LEU A 164 1.86 10.41 7.33
CA LEU A 164 2.50 9.84 8.51
C LEU A 164 3.97 10.28 8.60
N LEU A 165 4.71 10.22 7.49
CA LEU A 165 6.09 10.66 7.40
C LEU A 165 6.22 12.16 7.67
N GLY A 166 5.32 12.99 7.14
CA GLY A 166 5.25 14.41 7.47
C GLY A 166 5.05 14.66 8.96
N ARG A 167 4.19 13.89 9.63
CA ARG A 167 3.97 13.97 11.09
C ARG A 167 5.21 13.57 11.87
N ILE A 168 5.88 12.47 11.49
CA ILE A 168 7.12 12.02 12.14
C ILE A 168 8.19 13.11 12.02
N LYS A 169 8.42 13.64 10.81
CA LYS A 169 9.39 14.72 10.54
C LYS A 169 9.07 16.01 11.31
N ALA A 170 7.80 16.35 11.47
CA ALA A 170 7.38 17.54 12.22
C ALA A 170 7.52 17.41 13.74
N THR A 171 7.75 16.20 14.28
CA THR A 171 7.95 16.06 15.72
C THR A 171 9.38 16.41 16.14
N ASN A 172 9.52 17.36 17.07
CA ASN A 172 10.81 17.65 17.73
C ASN A 172 11.30 16.51 18.66
N ARG A 173 10.56 15.39 18.73
CA ARG A 173 10.91 14.23 19.56
C ARG A 173 12.02 13.37 18.96
N PHE A 174 12.31 13.57 17.68
CA PHE A 174 13.23 12.76 16.89
C PHE A 174 14.35 13.60 16.29
N SER A 175 15.01 14.43 17.10
CA SER A 175 16.05 15.40 16.69
C SER A 175 17.30 14.78 16.04
N GLN A 176 17.50 13.47 16.15
CA GLN A 176 18.64 12.73 15.59
C GLN A 176 18.23 11.67 14.55
N VAL A 177 16.98 11.65 14.10
CA VAL A 177 16.52 10.61 13.16
C VAL A 177 16.98 10.94 11.75
N HIS A 178 17.78 10.04 11.17
CA HIS A 178 18.19 10.07 9.78
C HIS A 178 17.15 9.35 8.89
N LEU A 179 16.18 10.11 8.36
CA LEU A 179 15.23 9.60 7.38
C LEU A 179 15.77 9.83 5.96
N GLY A 180 16.39 8.83 5.35
CA GLY A 180 16.84 8.87 3.95
C GLY A 180 15.70 8.74 2.93
N ILE A 181 14.50 9.23 3.26
CA ILE A 181 13.28 9.12 2.46
C ILE A 181 12.58 10.47 2.46
N ASP A 182 12.37 11.03 1.27
CA ASP A 182 11.58 12.24 1.05
C ASP A 182 10.16 11.88 0.62
N ALA A 183 9.20 12.72 1.05
CA ALA A 183 7.77 12.53 0.84
C ALA A 183 7.31 13.27 -0.42
#